data_AF-A0A7K2PA23-F1
#
_entry.id   AF-A0A7K2PA23-F1
#
_cell.length_a   1.000
_cell.length_b   1.000
_cell.length_c   1.000
_cell.angle_alpha   90.00
_cell.angle_beta   90.00
_cell.angle_gamma   90.00
#
_symmetry.space_group_name_H-M   'P 1'
#
loop_
_entity.id
_entity.type
_entity.pdbx_description
1 polymer ?
#
loop_
_entity_poly.entity_id
_entity_poly.type
_entity_poly.pdbx_seq_one_letter_code
_entity_poly.pdbx_strand_id
1 'polypeptide(L)' 'MSAVTWFRRRPKTTATVAVDLDVARRAAEAVNRGDVDEANRIVNATTDPQAHAFEAFRFIEVES' A
#
# COMPACT_ATOMS: atom_id res chain seq x y z
N MET A 1 -25.34 17.73 -38.32
CA MET A 1 -24.84 18.16 -37.01
C MET A 1 -24.55 16.92 -36.18
N SER A 2 -23.27 16.53 -36.07
CA SER A 2 -22.87 15.27 -35.40
C SER A 2 -22.76 15.48 -33.89
N ALA A 3 -23.47 14.67 -33.13
CA ALA A 3 -23.46 14.71 -31.67
C ALA A 3 -22.17 14.08 -31.12
N VAL A 4 -21.33 14.90 -30.48
CA VAL A 4 -20.17 14.43 -29.70
C VAL A 4 -20.69 13.79 -28.43
N THR A 5 -20.74 12.47 -28.41
CA THR A 5 -21.06 11.70 -27.19
C THR A 5 -19.83 11.66 -26.31
N TRP A 6 -19.78 12.56 -25.34
CA TRP A 6 -18.81 12.53 -24.25
C TRP A 6 -19.04 11.28 -23.40
N PHE A 7 -18.22 10.25 -23.60
CA PHE A 7 -18.13 9.14 -22.66
C PHE A 7 -17.67 9.68 -21.31
N ARG A 8 -18.61 9.89 -20.39
CA ARG A 8 -18.32 10.04 -18.96
C ARG A 8 -17.66 8.74 -18.50
N ARG A 9 -16.32 8.71 -18.46
CA ARG A 9 -15.60 7.73 -17.64
C ARG A 9 -16.12 7.89 -16.22
N ARG A 10 -16.90 6.92 -15.74
CA ARG A 10 -17.22 6.86 -14.32
C ARG A 10 -15.89 6.66 -13.58
N PRO A 11 -15.58 7.45 -12.55
CA PRO A 11 -14.44 7.14 -11.69
C PRO A 11 -14.66 5.72 -11.15
N LYS A 12 -13.73 4.82 -11.45
CA LYS A 12 -13.71 3.50 -10.84
C LYS A 12 -13.47 3.76 -9.36
N THR A 13 -14.50 3.56 -8.54
CA THR A 13 -14.34 3.58 -7.09
C THR A 13 -13.37 2.44 -6.77
N THR A 14 -12.08 2.76 -6.66
CA THR A 14 -11.10 1.86 -6.08
C THR A 14 -11.61 1.61 -4.68
N ALA A 15 -12.06 0.38 -4.41
CA ALA A 15 -12.37 0.00 -3.05
C ALA A 15 -11.12 0.29 -2.23
N THR A 16 -11.22 1.24 -1.30
CA THR A 16 -10.14 1.51 -0.36
C THR A 16 -10.05 0.27 0.51
N VAL A 17 -9.19 -0.67 0.15
CA VAL A 17 -8.83 -1.77 1.04
C VAL A 17 -8.20 -1.08 2.23
N ALA A 18 -8.86 -1.17 3.39
CA ALA A 18 -8.33 -0.60 4.61
C ALA A 18 -6.97 -1.26 4.87
N VAL A 19 -5.92 -0.45 4.93
CA VAL A 19 -4.58 -0.94 5.27
C VAL A 19 -4.60 -1.40 6.72
N ASP A 20 -4.15 -2.62 6.96
CA ASP A 20 -3.90 -3.12 8.29
C ASP A 20 -2.59 -2.49 8.82
N LEU A 21 -2.75 -1.57 9.76
CA LEU A 21 -1.63 -0.84 10.36
C LEU A 21 -0.71 -1.75 11.19
N ASP A 22 -1.21 -2.87 11.74
CA ASP A 22 -0.35 -3.81 12.46
C ASP A 22 0.58 -4.54 11.48
N VAL A 23 0.07 -4.92 10.31
CA VAL A 23 0.87 -5.51 9.25
C VAL A 23 1.91 -4.52 8.73
N ALA A 24 1.53 -3.26 8.50
CA ALA A 24 2.45 -2.20 8.11
C ALA A 24 3.56 -1.96 9.15
N ARG A 25 3.20 -1.95 10.44
CA ARG A 25 4.16 -1.82 11.55
C ARG A 25 5.13 -2.98 11.60
N ARG A 26 4.66 -4.22 11.50
CA ARG A 26 5.51 -5.42 11.49
C ARG A 26 6.45 -5.46 10.28
N ALA A 27 5.98 -5.02 9.11
CA ALA A 27 6.84 -4.86 7.94
C ALA A 27 7.94 -3.82 8.18
N ALA A 28 7.61 -2.68 8.80
CA ALA A 28 8.59 -1.67 9.17
C ALA A 28 9.61 -2.16 10.21
N GLU A 29 9.19 -2.93 11.22
CA GLU A 29 10.09 -3.55 12.20
C GLU A 29 11.08 -4.53 11.54
N ALA A 30 10.65 -5.25 10.50
CA ALA A 30 11.54 -6.09 9.71
C ALA A 30 12.55 -5.25 8.90
N VAL A 31 12.10 -4.14 8.29
CA VAL A 31 12.99 -3.20 7.59
C VAL A 31 14.01 -2.56 8.54
N ASN A 32 13.58 -2.11 9.73
CA ASN A 32 14.47 -1.50 10.72
C ASN A 32 15.56 -2.48 11.22
N ARG A 33 15.28 -3.79 11.21
CA ARG A 33 16.26 -4.85 11.51
C ARG A 33 17.14 -5.22 10.30
N GLY A 34 16.88 -4.67 9.12
CA GLY A 34 17.56 -5.00 7.87
C GLY A 34 17.04 -6.27 7.18
N ASP A 35 15.98 -6.90 7.67
CA ASP A 35 15.38 -8.10 7.06
C ASP A 35 14.30 -7.71 6.04
N VAL A 36 14.76 -7.35 4.84
CA VAL A 36 13.89 -6.93 3.74
C VAL A 36 13.08 -8.11 3.18
N ASP A 37 13.58 -9.34 3.26
CA ASP A 37 12.87 -10.54 2.80
C ASP A 37 11.67 -10.85 3.69
N GLU A 38 11.82 -10.72 5.02
CA GLU A 38 10.71 -10.80 5.96
C GLU A 38 9.69 -9.69 5.72
N ALA A 39 10.12 -8.44 5.56
CA ALA A 39 9.22 -7.33 5.25
C ALA A 39 8.42 -7.60 3.97
N ASN A 40 9.08 -8.10 2.92
CA ASN A 40 8.44 -8.44 1.65
C ASN A 40 7.42 -9.58 1.79
N ARG A 41 7.71 -10.61 2.60
CA ARG A 41 6.75 -11.68 2.89
C ARG A 41 5.52 -11.16 3.62
N ILE A 42 5.70 -10.27 4.59
CA ILE A 42 4.62 -9.68 5.39
C ILE A 42 3.65 -8.90 4.49
N VAL A 43 4.14 -7.98 3.66
CA VAL A 43 3.26 -7.15 2.81
C VAL A 43 2.58 -7.98 1.71
N ASN A 44 3.27 -8.97 1.12
CA ASN A 44 2.70 -9.82 0.06
C ASN A 44 1.64 -10.80 0.56
N ALA A 45 1.54 -11.03 1.88
CA ALA A 45 0.46 -11.82 2.46
C ALA A 45 -0.88 -11.06 2.52
N THR A 46 -0.89 -9.76 2.21
CA THR A 46 -2.08 -8.90 2.27
C THR A 46 -2.81 -8.80 0.93
N THR A 47 -4.06 -8.34 0.97
CA THR A 47 -4.87 -8.08 -0.23
C THR A 47 -4.32 -6.94 -1.08
N ASP A 48 -3.60 -5.99 -0.47
CA ASP A 48 -2.97 -4.86 -1.18
C ASP A 48 -1.53 -4.64 -0.68
N PRO A 49 -0.55 -5.37 -1.23
CA PRO A 49 0.84 -5.28 -0.79
C PRO A 49 1.44 -3.89 -0.97
N GLN A 50 1.03 -3.15 -2.01
CA GLN A 50 1.57 -1.82 -2.29
C GLN A 50 1.11 -0.81 -1.25
N ALA A 51 -0.17 -0.84 -0.89
CA ALA A 51 -0.71 0.04 0.15
C ALA A 51 -0.06 -0.22 1.52
N HIS A 52 0.13 -1.49 1.90
CA HIS A 52 0.77 -1.85 3.17
C HIS A 52 2.27 -1.50 3.20
N ALA A 53 2.97 -1.69 2.08
CA ALA A 53 4.37 -1.27 1.96
C ALA A 53 4.52 0.25 2.05
N PHE A 54 3.60 1.01 1.43
CA PHE A 54 3.62 2.47 1.54
C PHE A 54 3.36 2.95 2.98
N GLU A 55 2.40 2.33 3.67
CA GLU A 55 2.11 2.68 5.06
C GLU A 55 3.25 2.30 6.02
N ALA A 56 4.02 1.25 5.71
CA ALA A 56 5.18 0.86 6.52
C ALA A 56 6.25 1.97 6.62
N PHE A 57 6.41 2.83 5.60
CA PHE A 57 7.36 3.96 5.65
C PHE A 57 7.11 4.91 6.81
N ARG A 58 5.88 5.00 7.31
CA ARG A 58 5.54 5.83 8.48
C ARG A 58 6.23 5.36 9.77
N PHE A 59 6.61 4.09 9.84
CA PHE A 59 7.14 3.44 11.03
C PHE A 59 8.62 3.04 10.90
N ILE A 60 9.24 3.31 9.74
CA ILE A 60 10.66 3.06 9.55
C ILE A 60 11.45 4.11 10.34
N GLU A 61 12.35 3.63 11.20
CA GLU A 61 13.24 4.50 11.96
C GLU A 61 14.33 5.03 11.03
N VAL A 62 14.47 6.34 10.97
CA VAL A 62 15.56 7.00 10.24
C VAL A 62 16.47 7.60 11.30
N GLU A 63 17.73 7.16 11.35
CA GLU A 63 18.73 7.71 12.25
C GLU A 63 18.74 9.24 12.14
N SER A 64 18.60 9.93 13.28
CA SER A 64 18.53 11.39 13.39
C SER A 64 19.91 12.02 13.54
#